data_AF-A0A2S9GF89-F1
#
_entry.id   AF-A0A2S9GF89-F1
#
_cell.length_a   1.000
_cell.length_b   1.000
_cell.length_c   1.000
_cell.angle_alpha   90.00
_cell.angle_beta   90.00
_cell.angle_gamma   90.00
#
_symmetry.space_group_name_H-M   'P 1'
#
loop_
_entity.id
_entity.type
_entity.pdbx_description
1 polymer ?
#
loop_
_entity_poly.entity_id
_entity_poly.type
_entity_poly.pdbx_seq_one_letter_code
_entity_poly.pdbx_strand_id
1 'polypeptide(L)'
;ISIQGSTAVRVRGRTTGRLRGVVVNLLEIGGRRYLVSPRGNTQWARNARAAGEVEMGPTRRPRTHRIAEVADDAKPDLLKPYLDR
;
A
#
# COMPACT_ATOMS: atom_id res chain seq x y z
N ILE A 1 -11.35 -7.92 11.36
CA ILE A 1 -10.82 -6.95 10.37
C ILE A 1 -10.39 -5.72 11.16
N SER A 2 -9.15 -5.26 11.02
CA SER A 2 -8.64 -4.06 11.70
C SER A 2 -8.13 -3.06 10.68
N ILE A 3 -8.43 -1.78 10.86
CA ILE A 3 -7.88 -0.70 10.05
C ILE A 3 -6.90 0.04 10.94
N GLN A 4 -5.61 -0.10 10.67
CA GLN A 4 -4.56 0.59 11.41
C GLN A 4 -4.32 1.98 10.81
N GLY A 5 -5.33 2.84 10.89
CA GLY A 5 -5.24 4.27 10.53
C GLY A 5 -4.44 4.56 9.25
N SER A 6 -3.66 5.64 9.31
CA SER A 6 -2.76 6.07 8.24
C SER A 6 -1.34 5.55 8.47
N THR A 7 -0.73 4.98 7.43
CA THR A 7 0.63 4.45 7.42
C THR A 7 1.47 5.20 6.39
N ALA A 8 2.63 5.69 6.82
CA ALA A 8 3.61 6.28 5.92
C ALA A 8 4.44 5.17 5.24
N VAL A 9 4.45 5.16 3.91
CA VAL A 9 5.28 4.28 3.10
C VAL A 9 6.13 5.09 2.13
N ARG A 10 7.27 4.55 1.71
CA ARG A 10 8.04 5.09 0.58
C ARG A 10 8.04 4.09 -0.57
N VAL A 11 7.84 4.61 -1.77
CA VAL A 11 7.83 3.82 -3.01
C VAL A 11 8.86 4.37 -3.97
N ARG A 12 9.55 3.48 -4.69
CA ARG A 12 10.50 3.85 -5.73
C ARG A 12 9.74 4.31 -6.97
N GLY A 13 10.05 5.51 -7.48
CA GLY A 13 9.44 6.02 -8.71
C GLY A 13 9.79 5.15 -9.91
N ARG A 14 8.79 4.59 -10.62
CA ARG A 14 9.02 3.66 -11.74
C ARG A 14 9.79 4.27 -12.92
N THR A 15 9.68 5.58 -13.11
CA THR A 15 10.35 6.32 -14.20
C THR A 15 11.66 6.95 -13.75
N THR A 16 11.70 7.49 -12.52
CA THR A 16 12.85 8.31 -12.06
C THR A 16 13.75 7.59 -11.07
N GLY A 17 13.37 6.43 -10.56
CA GLY A 17 14.08 5.71 -9.50
C GLY A 17 14.08 6.40 -8.12
N ARG A 18 13.55 7.63 -8.01
CA ARG A 18 13.54 8.41 -6.77
C ARG A 18 12.51 7.87 -5.78
N LEU A 19 12.88 7.77 -4.50
CA LEU A 19 11.94 7.43 -3.43
C LEU A 19 10.92 8.55 -3.22
N ARG A 20 9.64 8.17 -3.08
CA ARG A 20 8.52 9.07 -2.82
C ARG A 20 7.75 8.59 -1.61
N GLY A 21 7.66 9.44 -0.58
CA GLY A 21 6.85 9.18 0.61
C GLY A 21 5.37 9.45 0.34
N VAL A 22 4.51 8.55 0.80
CA VAL A 22 3.05 8.70 0.77
C VAL A 22 2.43 8.17 2.05
N VAL A 23 1.30 8.75 2.43
CA VAL A 23 0.48 8.28 3.55
C VAL A 23 -0.71 7.54 2.95
N VAL A 24 -0.87 6.28 3.34
CA VAL A 24 -1.89 5.35 2.80
C VAL A 24 -2.59 4.63 3.94
N ASN A 25 -3.74 4.03 3.67
CA ASN A 25 -4.46 3.26 4.68
C ASN A 25 -3.96 1.81 4.71
N LEU A 26 -3.74 1.29 5.91
CA LEU A 26 -3.34 -0.09 6.15
C LEU A 26 -4.52 -0.88 6.70
N LEU A 27 -4.93 -1.90 5.95
CA LEU A 27 -6.00 -2.81 6.29
C LEU A 27 -5.42 -4.17 6.69
N GLU A 28 -5.91 -4.74 7.79
CA GLU A 28 -5.51 -6.07 8.26
C GLU A 28 -6.70 -7.02 8.28
N ILE A 29 -6.59 -8.10 7.48
CA ILE A 29 -7.62 -9.14 7.33
C ILE A 29 -6.92 -10.50 7.42
N GLY A 30 -7.37 -11.35 8.35
CA GLY A 30 -6.85 -12.72 8.49
C GLY A 30 -5.33 -12.78 8.69
N GLY A 31 -4.74 -11.83 9.43
CA GLY A 31 -3.29 -11.74 9.65
C GLY A 31 -2.48 -11.22 8.46
N ARG A 32 -3.13 -10.83 7.36
CA ARG A 32 -2.50 -10.24 6.18
C ARG A 32 -2.73 -8.73 6.17
N ARG A 33 -1.72 -8.00 5.73
CA ARG A 33 -1.72 -6.53 5.64
C ARG A 33 -1.86 -6.08 4.19
N TYR A 34 -2.75 -5.13 3.96
CA TYR A 34 -3.12 -4.60 2.65
C TYR A 34 -2.95 -3.09 2.64
N LEU A 35 -2.28 -2.56 1.63
CA LEU A 35 -2.20 -1.13 1.38
C LEU A 35 -3.33 -0.72 0.45
N VAL A 36 -4.16 0.23 0.87
CA VAL A 36 -5.34 0.65 0.11
C VAL A 36 -5.08 2.00 -0.57
N SER A 37 -5.36 2.07 -1.87
CA SER A 37 -5.42 3.31 -2.64
C SER A 37 -6.88 3.69 -2.86
N PRO A 38 -7.54 4.44 -1.97
CA PRO A 38 -8.95 4.79 -2.12
C PRO A 38 -9.25 5.59 -3.40
N ARG A 39 -8.25 6.31 -3.91
CA ARG A 39 -8.35 7.04 -5.19
C ARG A 39 -7.97 6.20 -6.41
N GLY A 40 -7.98 4.87 -6.28
CA GLY A 40 -7.70 3.93 -7.37
C GLY A 40 -6.25 3.98 -7.86
N ASN A 41 -6.05 4.04 -9.18
CA ASN A 41 -4.75 4.04 -9.86
C ASN A 41 -3.97 5.35 -9.66
N THR A 42 -3.51 5.60 -8.44
CA THR A 42 -2.66 6.73 -8.08
C THR A 42 -1.21 6.52 -8.54
N GLN A 43 -0.40 7.60 -8.56
CA GLN A 43 1.02 7.48 -8.91
C GLN A 43 1.79 6.54 -7.99
N TRP A 44 1.47 6.55 -6.69
CA TRP A 44 2.13 5.67 -5.74
C TRP A 44 1.77 4.20 -5.98
N ALA A 45 0.49 3.90 -6.28
CA ALA A 45 0.04 2.54 -6.57
C ALA A 45 0.74 1.97 -7.81
N ARG A 46 0.89 2.78 -8.86
CA ARG A 46 1.65 2.38 -10.05
C ARG A 46 3.14 2.17 -9.78
N ASN A 47 3.73 3.00 -8.91
CA ASN A 47 5.13 2.86 -8.51
C ASN A 47 5.34 1.59 -7.68
N ALA A 48 4.47 1.36 -6.69
CA ALA A 48 4.43 0.17 -5.84
C ALA A 48 4.29 -1.11 -6.69
N ARG A 49 3.36 -1.13 -7.64
CA ARG A 49 3.17 -2.23 -8.59
C ARG A 49 4.42 -2.53 -9.41
N ALA A 50 5.06 -1.49 -9.94
CA ALA A 50 6.27 -1.63 -10.75
C ALA A 50 7.50 -2.05 -9.93
N ALA A 51 7.59 -1.59 -8.68
CA ALA A 51 8.72 -1.90 -7.80
C ALA A 51 8.58 -3.27 -7.11
N GLY A 52 7.36 -3.73 -6.85
CA GLY A 52 7.11 -4.97 -6.09
C GLY A 52 7.47 -4.87 -4.60
N GLU A 53 7.81 -3.68 -4.12
CA GLU A 53 8.22 -3.43 -2.74
C GLU A 53 7.90 -2.00 -2.29
N VAL A 54 7.80 -1.84 -0.98
CA VAL A 54 7.66 -0.54 -0.31
C VAL A 54 8.55 -0.50 0.93
N GLU A 55 9.01 0.69 1.30
CA GLU A 55 9.67 0.91 2.58
C GLU A 55 8.67 1.42 3.61
N MET A 56 8.69 0.84 4.81
CA MET A 56 7.87 1.27 5.94
C MET A 56 8.75 1.61 7.14
N GLY A 57 8.31 2.56 7.94
CA GLY A 57 8.97 2.94 9.20
C GLY A 57 9.83 4.22 9.12
N PRO A 58 10.62 4.47 10.17
CA PRO A 58 11.37 5.71 10.34
C PRO A 58 12.35 5.94 9.20
N THR A 59 12.57 7.20 8.83
CA THR A 59 13.51 7.59 7.75
C THR A 59 14.92 7.04 7.96
N ARG A 60 15.38 6.93 9.22
CA ARG A 60 16.73 6.46 9.57
C ARG A 60 16.90 4.95 9.48
N ARG A 61 15.81 4.18 9.61
CA ARG A 61 15.84 2.70 9.58
C ARG A 61 14.55 2.18 8.95
N PRO A 62 14.36 2.38 7.63
CA PRO A 62 13.23 1.81 6.94
C PRO A 62 13.36 0.28 6.88
N ARG A 63 12.21 -0.40 6.85
CA ARG A 63 12.11 -1.81 6.51
C ARG A 63 11.48 -1.96 5.13
N THR A 64 12.12 -2.72 4.26
CA THR A 64 11.56 -3.06 2.96
C THR A 64 10.59 -4.22 3.10
N HIS A 65 9.40 -4.05 2.55
CA HIS A 65 8.35 -5.06 2.49
C HIS A 65 8.04 -5.35 1.03
N ARG A 66 8.16 -6.62 0.64
CA ARG A 66 7.65 -7.08 -0.66
C ARG A 66 6.13 -7.00 -0.65
N ILE A 67 5.58 -6.57 -1.77
CA ILE A 67 4.15 -6.45 -1.99
C ILE A 67 3.80 -7.11 -3.32
N ALA A 68 2.58 -7.62 -3.38
CA ALA A 68 1.97 -8.09 -4.61
C ALA A 68 0.64 -7.35 -4.80
N GLU A 69 0.30 -7.05 -6.05
CA GLU A 69 -1.03 -6.55 -6.33
C GLU A 69 -2.05 -7.66 -6.10
N VAL A 70 -3.14 -7.32 -5.42
CA VAL A 70 -4.27 -8.22 -5.25
C VAL A 70 -5.05 -8.28 -6.56
N ALA A 71 -5.41 -9.48 -7.00
CA ALA A 71 -6.23 -9.71 -8.18
C ALA A 71 -7.59 -9.01 -8.07
N ASP A 72 -8.14 -8.56 -9.21
CA ASP A 72 -9.33 -7.70 -9.25
C ASP A 72 -10.57 -8.36 -8.64
N ASP A 73 -10.69 -9.68 -8.75
CA ASP A 73 -11.76 -10.51 -8.19
C ASP A 73 -11.76 -10.58 -6.65
N ALA A 74 -10.59 -10.49 -6.03
CA ALA A 74 -10.44 -10.46 -4.57
C ALA A 74 -10.60 -9.06 -3.97
N LYS A 75 -10.58 -7.99 -4.79
CA LYS A 75 -10.70 -6.60 -4.30
C LYS A 75 -12.05 -6.28 -3.65
N PRO A 76 -13.22 -6.69 -4.19
CA PRO A 76 -14.51 -6.36 -3.59
C PRO A 76 -14.62 -6.81 -2.15
N ASP A 77 -14.18 -8.03 -1.82
CA ASP A 77 -14.28 -8.56 -0.46
C ASP A 77 -13.30 -7.89 0.52
N LEU A 78 -12.18 -7.35 0.02
CA LEU A 78 -11.24 -6.56 0.81
C LEU A 78 -11.69 -5.10 0.97
N LEU A 79 -12.39 -4.55 -0.03
CA LEU A 79 -12.80 -3.16 -0.05
C LEU A 79 -14.17 -2.92 0.61
N LYS A 80 -15.07 -3.90 0.65
CA LYS A 80 -16.35 -3.79 1.39
C LYS A 80 -16.15 -3.27 2.83
N PRO A 81 -15.28 -3.88 3.67
CA PRO A 81 -14.99 -3.37 5.02
C PRO A 81 -14.35 -1.98 5.06
N TYR A 82 -13.72 -1.55 3.96
CA TYR A 82 -13.09 -0.25 3.83
C TYR A 82 -14.09 0.83 3.41
N LEU A 83 -15.13 0.47 2.63
CA LEU A 83 -16.15 1.38 2.10
C LEU A 83 -17.38 1.51 3.00
N ASP A 84 -17.66 0.52 3.86
CA ASP A 84 -18.75 0.58 4.86
C ASP A 84 -18.45 1.56 6.02
N ARG A 85 -17.50 2.48 5.84
CA ARG A 85 -17.06 3.49 6.81
C ARG A 85 -16.97 4.89 6.21
#